data_AF-A0A453GSV0-F1
#
_entry.id   AF-A0A453GSV0-F1
#
_cell.length_a   1.000
_cell.length_b   1.000
_cell.length_c   1.000
_cell.angle_alpha   90.00
_cell.angle_beta   90.00
_cell.angle_gamma   90.00
#
_symmetry.space_group_name_H-M   'P 1'
#
loop_
_entity.id
_entity.type
_entity.pdbx_description
1 polymer ?
#
loop_
_entity_poly.entity_id
_entity_poly.type
_entity_poly.pdbx_seq_one_letter_code
_entity_poly.pdbx_strand_id
1 'polypeptide(L)'
;GIPNTLNVLSNIPFLFVGLAGLILCHYKNYFRLCSQGELWSWTLFYAGVTAVGVGSSYYHLYPNDATLVWDRLPMTIAFTSIVAIFIIERVDDRAGTKSLAPLVIAGALSILYWSFFDDLRPYAVIQFVPCIVIPVM
;
A
#
# COMPACT_ATOMS: atom_id res chain seq x y z
N GLY A 1 13.82 17.47 21.97
CA GLY A 1 12.67 16.54 21.88
C GLY A 1 12.62 15.94 20.49
N ILE A 2 11.91 14.82 20.31
CA ILE A 2 11.68 14.25 18.96
C ILE A 2 10.73 15.20 18.20
N PRO A 3 11.03 15.61 16.94
CA PRO A 3 10.10 16.39 16.13
C PRO A 3 8.83 15.59 15.83
N ASN A 4 7.66 16.23 15.88
CA ASN A 4 6.38 15.59 15.53
C ASN A 4 6.10 14.26 16.26
N THR A 5 6.51 14.13 17.52
CA THR A 5 6.48 12.86 18.29
C THR A 5 5.18 12.08 18.14
N LEU A 6 4.03 12.74 18.25
CA LEU A 6 2.73 12.07 18.14
C LEU A 6 2.50 11.43 16.76
N ASN A 7 2.94 12.10 15.69
CA ASN A 7 2.83 11.58 14.33
C ASN A 7 3.79 10.40 14.10
N VAL A 8 4.99 10.44 14.69
CA VAL A 8 5.94 9.31 14.64
C VAL A 8 5.39 8.10 15.40
N LEU A 9 4.88 8.31 16.61
CA LEU A 9 4.35 7.23 17.44
C LEU A 9 3.05 6.63 16.88
N SER A 10 2.20 7.42 16.23
CA SER A 10 0.99 6.91 15.58
C SER A 10 1.27 5.96 14.40
N ASN A 11 2.51 5.89 13.91
CA ASN A 11 2.90 4.98 12.84
C ASN A 11 3.32 3.57 13.31
N ILE A 12 3.60 3.41 14.61
CA ILE A 12 4.00 2.12 15.20
C ILE A 12 2.96 1.01 14.95
N PRO A 13 1.64 1.24 15.10
CA PRO A 13 0.63 0.21 14.81
C PRO A 13 0.72 -0.36 13.39
N PHE A 14 1.04 0.46 12.38
CA PHE A 14 1.19 -0.03 11.00
C PHE A 14 2.32 -1.05 10.87
N LEU A 15 3.43 -0.85 11.57
CA LEU A 15 4.53 -1.82 11.59
C LEU A 15 4.09 -3.17 12.15
N PHE A 16 3.38 -3.17 13.28
CA PHE A 16 2.91 -4.40 13.90
C PHE A 16 1.87 -5.13 13.05
N VAL A 17 0.88 -4.40 12.52
CA VAL A 17 -0.16 -4.98 11.66
C VAL A 17 0.44 -5.50 10.35
N GLY A 18 1.32 -4.72 9.73
CA GLY A 18 2.00 -5.11 8.49
C GLY A 18 2.87 -6.35 8.66
N LEU A 19 3.72 -6.40 9.70
CA LEU A 19 4.58 -7.56 9.95
C LEU A 19 3.77 -8.81 10.33
N ALA A 20 2.76 -8.66 11.19
CA ALA A 20 1.88 -9.78 11.55
C ALA A 20 1.16 -10.32 10.32
N GLY A 21 0.59 -9.45 9.48
CA GLY A 21 -0.08 -9.84 8.24
C GLY A 21 0.87 -10.56 7.27
N LEU A 22 2.07 -10.02 7.04
CA LEU A 22 3.10 -10.67 6.22
C LEU A 22 3.42 -12.08 6.71
N ILE A 23 3.67 -12.25 8.00
CA ILE A 23 4.00 -13.55 8.58
C ILE A 23 2.82 -14.52 8.41
N LEU A 24 1.60 -14.07 8.73
CA LEU A 24 0.40 -14.91 8.70
C LEU A 24 0.00 -15.31 7.28
N CYS A 25 0.22 -14.46 6.26
CA CYS A 25 0.00 -14.81 4.86
C CYS A 25 0.82 -16.02 4.40
N HIS A 26 2.04 -16.16 4.90
CA HIS A 26 2.92 -17.27 4.55
C HIS A 26 2.87 -18.43 5.55
N TYR A 27 2.23 -18.27 6.71
CA TYR A 27 2.19 -19.29 7.75
C TYR A 27 1.03 -20.27 7.55
N LYS A 28 1.34 -21.52 7.15
CA LYS A 28 0.38 -22.66 7.08
C LYS A 28 -0.96 -22.35 6.40
N ASN A 29 -0.96 -21.44 5.42
CA ASN A 29 -2.17 -20.90 4.79
C ASN A 29 -3.22 -20.41 5.81
N TYR A 30 -2.79 -19.65 6.82
CA TYR A 30 -3.63 -19.19 7.92
C TYR A 30 -4.88 -18.43 7.44
N PHE A 31 -4.72 -17.55 6.45
CA PHE A 31 -5.82 -16.79 5.84
C PHE A 31 -6.64 -17.60 4.83
N ARG A 32 -6.31 -18.87 4.58
CA ARG A 32 -7.00 -19.75 3.62
C ARG A 32 -7.06 -19.15 2.21
N LEU A 33 -5.95 -18.53 1.79
CA LEU A 33 -5.79 -17.98 0.46
C LEU A 33 -5.90 -19.10 -0.57
N CYS A 34 -6.66 -18.84 -1.63
CA CYS A 34 -7.06 -19.84 -2.62
C CYS A 34 -6.19 -19.81 -3.88
N SER A 35 -5.49 -18.70 -4.14
CA SER A 35 -4.62 -18.57 -5.32
C SER A 35 -3.27 -17.91 -5.04
N GLN A 36 -2.33 -18.09 -5.97
CA GLN A 36 -1.02 -17.43 -5.92
C GLN A 36 -1.14 -15.91 -6.09
N GLY A 37 -2.11 -15.45 -6.88
CA GLY A 37 -2.35 -14.01 -7.04
C GLY A 37 -2.85 -13.37 -5.75
N GLU A 38 -3.72 -14.07 -5.02
CA GLU A 38 -4.20 -13.63 -3.71
C GLU A 38 -3.05 -13.53 -2.71
N LEU A 39 -2.18 -14.54 -2.66
CA LEU A 39 -0.97 -14.52 -1.83
C LEU A 39 -0.06 -13.34 -2.19
N TRP A 40 0.27 -13.14 -3.46
CA TRP A 40 1.16 -12.06 -3.88
C TRP A 40 0.57 -10.68 -3.57
N SER A 41 -0.74 -10.51 -3.79
CA SER A 41 -1.43 -9.25 -3.53
C SER A 41 -1.48 -8.93 -2.03
N TRP A 42 -1.78 -9.92 -1.18
CA TRP A 42 -1.73 -9.76 0.28
C TRP A 42 -0.30 -9.52 0.80
N THR A 43 0.70 -10.22 0.25
CA THR A 43 2.11 -9.98 0.58
C THR A 43 2.49 -8.53 0.27
N LEU A 44 2.16 -8.02 -0.93
CA LEU A 44 2.45 -6.63 -1.30
C LEU A 44 1.67 -5.62 -0.45
N PHE A 45 0.41 -5.92 -0.12
CA PHE A 45 -0.38 -5.08 0.78
C PHE A 45 0.29 -4.94 2.15
N TYR A 46 0.59 -6.04 2.82
CA TYR A 46 1.19 -6.01 4.16
C TYR A 46 2.64 -5.52 4.15
N ALA A 47 3.40 -5.77 3.09
CA ALA A 47 4.72 -5.15 2.87
C ALA A 47 4.59 -3.63 2.74
N GLY A 48 3.61 -3.16 1.96
CA GLY A 48 3.26 -1.75 1.83
C GLY A 48 2.91 -1.12 3.18
N VAL A 49 2.01 -1.74 3.95
CA VAL A 49 1.61 -1.26 5.29
C VAL A 49 2.80 -1.20 6.25
N THR A 50 3.67 -2.21 6.25
CA THR A 50 4.90 -2.19 7.05
C THR A 50 5.79 -1.02 6.63
N ALA A 51 6.00 -0.85 5.32
CA ALA A 51 6.82 0.22 4.79
C ALA A 51 6.21 1.61 4.99
N VAL A 52 4.87 1.77 5.05
CA VAL A 52 4.20 3.01 5.48
C VAL A 52 4.61 3.35 6.90
N GLY A 53 4.60 2.39 7.83
CA GLY A 53 5.03 2.63 9.21
C GLY A 53 6.45 3.20 9.30
N VAL A 54 7.38 2.70 8.49
CA VAL A 54 8.77 3.21 8.42
C VAL A 54 8.84 4.56 7.69
N GLY A 55 8.27 4.64 6.48
CA GLY A 55 8.34 5.80 5.61
C GLY A 55 7.67 7.03 6.22
N SER A 56 6.50 6.85 6.82
CA SER A 56 5.77 7.91 7.50
C SER A 56 6.49 8.40 8.75
N SER A 57 7.08 7.49 9.53
CA SER A 57 7.93 7.86 10.65
C SER A 57 9.14 8.67 10.18
N TYR A 58 9.79 8.26 9.09
CA TYR A 58 10.93 8.95 8.52
C TYR A 58 10.56 10.37 8.04
N TYR A 59 9.44 10.51 7.33
CA TYR A 59 8.91 11.81 6.93
C TYR A 59 8.64 12.73 8.12
N HIS A 60 7.99 12.25 9.17
CA HIS A 60 7.68 13.08 10.33
C HIS A 60 8.91 13.47 11.16
N LEU A 61 9.97 12.66 11.13
CA LEU A 61 11.26 13.00 11.74
C LEU A 61 12.01 14.06 10.95
N TYR A 62 11.94 14.04 9.61
CA TYR A 62 12.65 14.99 8.75
C TYR A 62 11.78 15.42 7.56
N PRO A 63 10.80 16.32 7.73
CA PRO A 63 9.82 16.63 6.69
C PRO A 63 10.42 17.35 5.48
N ASN A 64 10.37 16.72 4.32
CA ASN A 64 10.69 17.28 2.99
C ASN A 64 10.12 16.39 1.88
N ASP A 65 10.15 16.87 0.63
CA ASP A 65 9.59 16.16 -0.53
C ASP A 65 10.23 14.78 -0.77
N ALA A 66 11.54 14.64 -0.59
CA ALA A 66 12.22 13.37 -0.77
C ALA A 66 11.78 12.34 0.28
N THR A 67 11.61 12.75 1.54
CA THR A 67 11.05 11.87 2.58
C THR A 67 9.55 11.60 2.40
N LEU A 68 8.81 12.53 1.78
CA LEU A 68 7.40 12.35 1.48
C LEU A 68 7.17 11.34 0.35
N VAL A 69 8.12 11.20 -0.60
CA VAL A 69 8.13 10.08 -1.56
C VAL A 69 8.13 8.74 -0.81
N TRP A 70 8.96 8.61 0.23
CA TRP A 70 9.07 7.39 1.03
C TRP A 70 7.85 7.11 1.92
N ASP A 71 7.05 8.12 2.26
CA ASP A 71 5.75 7.97 2.92
C ASP A 71 4.65 7.53 1.94
N ARG A 72 4.56 8.21 0.78
CA ARG A 72 3.48 7.98 -0.19
C ARG A 72 3.66 6.72 -1.04
N LEU A 73 4.89 6.36 -1.40
CA LEU A 73 5.14 5.21 -2.27
C LEU A 73 4.64 3.90 -1.65
N PRO A 74 4.99 3.53 -0.40
CA PRO A 74 4.42 2.36 0.28
C PRO A 74 2.90 2.39 0.35
N MET A 75 2.33 3.58 0.58
CA MET A 75 0.89 3.78 0.67
C MET A 75 0.19 3.46 -0.67
N THR A 76 0.74 3.92 -1.79
CA THR A 76 0.20 3.58 -3.13
C THR A 76 0.29 2.10 -3.43
N ILE A 77 1.37 1.42 -3.01
CA ILE A 77 1.51 -0.03 -3.18
C ILE A 77 0.42 -0.77 -2.39
N ALA A 78 0.17 -0.35 -1.15
CA ALA A 78 -0.91 -0.94 -0.34
C ALA A 78 -2.28 -0.71 -0.98
N PHE A 79 -2.62 0.52 -1.39
CA PHE A 79 -3.90 0.83 -2.02
C PHE A 79 -4.15 0.08 -3.33
N THR A 80 -3.12 -0.03 -4.18
CA THR A 80 -3.24 -0.74 -5.47
C THR A 80 -3.34 -2.25 -5.28
N SER A 81 -2.64 -2.79 -4.28
CA SER A 81 -2.67 -4.20 -3.93
C SER A 81 -4.02 -4.61 -3.33
N ILE A 82 -4.64 -3.79 -2.47
CA ILE A 82 -5.97 -4.09 -1.94
C ILE A 82 -7.05 -4.04 -3.02
N VAL A 83 -6.94 -3.15 -4.01
CA VAL A 83 -7.86 -3.20 -5.17
C VAL A 83 -7.69 -4.51 -5.94
N ALA A 84 -6.46 -4.95 -6.18
CA ALA A 84 -6.20 -6.23 -6.85
C ALA A 84 -6.79 -7.42 -6.06
N ILE A 85 -6.62 -7.45 -4.73
CA ILE A 85 -7.24 -8.45 -3.83
C ILE A 85 -8.74 -8.50 -4.05
N PHE A 86 -9.43 -7.35 -4.01
CA PHE A 86 -10.88 -7.33 -4.17
C PHE A 86 -11.33 -7.77 -5.56
N ILE A 87 -10.57 -7.46 -6.63
CA ILE A 87 -10.87 -7.99 -7.96
C ILE A 87 -10.73 -9.53 -7.98
N ILE A 88 -9.68 -10.07 -7.35
CA ILE A 88 -9.46 -11.52 -7.23
C ILE A 88 -10.64 -12.19 -6.50
N GLU A 89 -11.01 -11.64 -5.34
CA GLU A 89 -11.99 -12.26 -4.44
C GLU A 89 -13.45 -12.06 -4.90
N ARG A 90 -13.77 -10.96 -5.59
CA ARG A 90 -15.15 -10.58 -5.94
C ARG A 90 -15.52 -10.70 -7.40
N VAL A 91 -14.53 -10.68 -8.31
CA VAL A 91 -14.79 -10.60 -9.75
C VAL A 91 -14.25 -11.83 -10.47
N ASP A 92 -12.93 -11.97 -10.55
CA ASP A 92 -12.26 -13.11 -11.19
C ASP A 92 -10.80 -13.20 -10.75
N ASP A 93 -10.38 -14.41 -10.36
CA ASP A 93 -9.04 -14.68 -9.86
C ASP A 93 -7.94 -14.35 -10.88
N ARG A 94 -8.13 -14.72 -12.15
CA ARG A 94 -7.11 -14.53 -13.20
C ARG A 94 -7.00 -13.07 -13.59
N ALA A 95 -8.12 -12.38 -13.77
CA ALA A 95 -8.17 -10.96 -14.08
C ALA A 95 -7.55 -10.14 -12.94
N GLY A 96 -7.91 -10.44 -11.70
CA GLY A 96 -7.36 -9.79 -10.52
C GLY A 96 -5.85 -10.00 -10.38
N THR A 97 -5.37 -11.24 -10.54
CA THR A 97 -3.93 -11.55 -10.54
C THR A 97 -3.16 -10.77 -11.60
N LYS A 98 -3.72 -10.68 -12.83
CA LYS A 98 -3.11 -9.91 -13.92
C LYS A 98 -3.17 -8.40 -13.70
N SER A 99 -4.14 -7.92 -12.91
CA SER A 99 -4.29 -6.49 -12.59
C SER A 99 -3.28 -5.99 -11.56
N LEU A 100 -2.70 -6.89 -10.74
CA LEU A 100 -1.76 -6.52 -9.67
C LEU A 100 -0.57 -5.70 -10.20
N ALA A 101 0.15 -6.24 -11.18
CA ALA A 101 1.32 -5.59 -11.75
C ALA A 101 1.02 -4.19 -12.34
N PRO A 102 0.04 -4.02 -13.26
CA PRO A 102 -0.25 -2.70 -13.80
C PRO A 102 -0.76 -1.71 -12.75
N LEU A 103 -1.55 -2.16 -11.76
CA LEU A 103 -2.00 -1.28 -10.67
C LEU A 103 -0.82 -0.78 -9.81
N VAL A 104 0.06 -1.68 -9.37
CA VAL A 104 1.24 -1.31 -8.57
C VAL A 104 2.19 -0.40 -9.35
N ILE A 105 2.42 -0.69 -10.63
CA ILE A 105 3.24 0.17 -11.52
C ILE A 105 2.60 1.55 -11.65
N ALA A 106 1.28 1.63 -11.88
CA ALA A 106 0.58 2.90 -11.94
C ALA A 106 0.69 3.69 -10.64
N GLY A 107 0.60 3.02 -9.48
CA GLY A 107 0.84 3.62 -8.17
C GLY A 107 2.24 4.22 -8.04
N ALA A 108 3.27 3.45 -8.36
CA ALA A 108 4.66 3.93 -8.30
C ALA A 108 4.93 5.08 -9.28
N LEU A 109 4.43 4.97 -10.52
CA LEU A 109 4.55 6.02 -11.53
C LEU A 109 3.81 7.29 -11.11
N SER A 110 2.70 7.20 -10.37
CA SER A 110 1.99 8.39 -9.86
C SER A 110 2.84 9.20 -8.89
N ILE A 111 3.66 8.53 -8.06
CA ILE A 111 4.57 9.19 -7.12
C ILE A 111 5.78 9.78 -7.85
N LEU A 112 6.35 9.04 -8.81
CA LEU A 112 7.43 9.56 -9.65
C LEU A 112 6.95 10.80 -10.43
N TYR A 113 5.76 10.74 -11.00
CA TYR A 113 5.15 11.86 -11.72
C TYR A 113 5.02 13.09 -10.82
N TRP A 114 4.47 12.92 -9.62
CA TRP A 114 4.42 14.00 -8.64
C TRP A 114 5.83 14.54 -8.31
N SER A 115 6.82 13.67 -8.10
CA SER A 115 8.19 14.09 -7.75
C SER A 115 8.90 14.89 -8.84
N PHE A 116 8.52 14.76 -10.12
CA PHE A 116 9.13 15.50 -11.23
C PHE A 116 8.32 16.71 -11.68
N PHE A 117 6.99 16.63 -11.62
CA PHE A 117 6.07 17.61 -12.20
C PHE A 117 5.27 18.40 -11.16
N ASP A 118 5.43 18.07 -9.88
CA ASP A 118 4.70 18.66 -8.74
C ASP A 118 3.16 18.62 -8.89
N ASP A 119 2.67 17.60 -9.60
CA ASP A 119 1.25 17.38 -9.83
C ASP A 119 0.75 16.14 -9.08
N LEU A 120 -0.11 16.40 -8.10
CA LEU A 120 -0.69 15.42 -7.18
C LEU A 120 -1.91 14.68 -7.74
N ARG A 121 -2.49 15.13 -8.86
CA ARG A 121 -3.76 14.59 -9.35
C ARG A 121 -3.70 13.07 -9.63
N PRO A 122 -2.65 12.53 -10.30
CA PRO A 122 -2.56 11.08 -10.51
C PRO A 122 -2.49 10.29 -9.19
N TYR A 123 -1.73 10.79 -8.22
CA TYR A 123 -1.63 10.18 -6.89
C TYR A 123 -2.98 10.20 -6.17
N ALA A 124 -3.70 11.32 -6.20
CA ALA A 124 -5.02 11.44 -5.59
C ALA A 124 -6.01 10.42 -6.16
N VAL A 125 -5.97 10.16 -7.47
CA VAL A 125 -6.78 9.10 -8.10
C VAL A 125 -6.43 7.73 -7.50
N ILE A 126 -5.15 7.37 -7.44
CA ILE A 126 -4.71 6.09 -6.87
C ILE A 126 -5.11 5.95 -5.39
N GLN A 127 -5.07 7.04 -4.62
CA GLN A 127 -5.39 7.04 -3.20
C GLN A 127 -6.89 6.95 -2.91
N PHE A 128 -7.73 7.69 -3.66
CA PHE A 128 -9.15 7.84 -3.32
C PHE A 128 -10.09 6.94 -4.12
N VAL A 129 -9.72 6.50 -5.33
CA VAL A 129 -10.53 5.54 -6.10
C VAL A 129 -10.81 4.24 -5.33
N PRO A 130 -9.83 3.62 -4.62
CA PRO A 130 -10.10 2.44 -3.79
C PRO A 130 -11.21 2.65 -2.76
N CYS A 131 -11.31 3.84 -2.17
CA CYS A 131 -12.35 4.16 -1.18
C CYS A 131 -13.77 4.15 -1.76
N ILE A 132 -13.92 4.28 -3.08
CA ILE A 132 -15.20 4.24 -3.78
C ILE A 132 -15.46 2.87 -4.39
N VAL A 133 -14.44 2.30 -5.03
CA VAL A 133 -14.57 1.04 -5.77
C VAL A 133 -14.79 -0.13 -4.81
N ILE A 134 -14.04 -0.20 -3.70
CA ILE A 134 -14.13 -1.32 -2.76
C ILE A 134 -15.55 -1.49 -2.17
N PRO A 135 -16.23 -0.42 -1.69
CA PRO A 135 -17.61 -0.56 -1.20
C PRO A 135 -18.65 -0.94 -2.26
N VAL A 136 -18.36 -0.74 -3.55
CA VAL A 136 -19.31 -1.00 -4.65
C VAL A 136 -19.20 -2.44 -5.20
N MET A 137 -18.09 -3.14 -4.90
CA MET A 137 -17.81 -4.52 -5.32
C MET A 137 -18.26 -5.56 -4.28
#